data_AF-A0A510ISX0-F1
#
_entry.id   AF-A0A510ISX0-F1
#
_cell.length_a   1.000
_cell.length_b   1.000
_cell.length_c   1.000
_cell.angle_alpha   90.00
_cell.angle_beta   90.00
_cell.angle_gamma   90.00
#
_symmetry.space_group_name_H-M   'P 1'
#
loop_
_entity.id
_entity.type
_entity.pdbx_description
1 polymer ?
#
loop_
_entity_poly.entity_id
_entity_poly.type
_entity_poly.pdbx_seq_one_letter_code
_entity_poly.pdbx_strand_id
1 'polypeptide(L)'
;MASYIQSSFNIHFTVIEPGGIYSEFANSVLLQLESDGAIEEDDYQAVFQQYFSSIRQRTPEQTAKIYQTADQVAQVVVKTIENEDPPVRVRTSEWGEEFCGFKTEADPTGKKQQKMVVDSMLFVKSPT
;
A
#
# COMPACT_ATOMS: atom_id res chain seq x y z
N MET A 1 13.43 -9.84 2.82
CA MET A 1 14.32 -10.60 1.95
C MET A 1 15.76 -10.32 2.34
N ALA A 2 16.48 -11.33 2.81
CA ALA A 2 17.93 -11.32 2.98
C ALA A 2 18.49 -12.29 1.95
N SER A 3 18.63 -11.83 0.70
CA SER A 3 19.26 -12.64 -0.34
C SER A 3 20.77 -12.45 -0.25
N TYR A 4 21.50 -13.50 0.12
CA TYR A 4 22.96 -13.49 0.27
C TYR A 4 23.67 -14.22 -0.89
N ILE A 5 22.92 -14.65 -1.90
CA ILE A 5 23.45 -15.52 -2.97
C ILE A 5 23.98 -14.74 -4.18
N GLN A 6 23.74 -13.42 -4.25
CA GLN A 6 24.19 -12.56 -5.36
C GLN A 6 25.71 -12.65 -5.58
N SER A 7 26.52 -12.45 -4.54
CA SER A 7 27.99 -12.48 -4.66
C SER A 7 28.54 -13.85 -5.06
N SER A 8 27.83 -14.92 -4.75
CA SER A 8 28.31 -16.30 -4.94
C SER A 8 27.86 -16.91 -6.27
N PHE A 9 26.73 -16.47 -6.81
CA PHE A 9 26.10 -17.10 -7.98
C PHE A 9 25.70 -16.11 -9.08
N ASN A 10 25.91 -14.81 -8.88
CA ASN A 10 25.48 -13.75 -9.80
C ASN A 10 23.97 -13.81 -10.10
N ILE A 11 23.15 -14.10 -9.07
CA ILE A 11 21.69 -14.12 -9.15
C ILE A 11 21.13 -12.98 -8.32
N HIS A 12 20.46 -12.03 -8.99
CA HIS A 12 19.80 -10.90 -8.37
C HIS A 12 18.37 -11.23 -7.94
N PHE A 13 17.99 -10.78 -6.75
CA PHE A 13 16.62 -10.87 -6.26
C PHE A 13 16.13 -9.50 -5.82
N THR A 14 15.00 -9.08 -6.37
CA THR A 14 14.34 -7.84 -5.98
C THR A 14 12.87 -8.10 -5.68
N VAL A 15 12.41 -7.59 -4.54
CA VAL A 15 10.97 -7.53 -4.24
C VAL A 15 10.44 -6.21 -4.78
N ILE A 16 9.46 -6.30 -5.66
CA ILE A 16 8.67 -5.14 -6.11
C ILE A 16 7.49 -4.99 -5.14
N GLU A 17 7.44 -3.88 -4.41
CA GLU A 17 6.43 -3.57 -3.39
C GLU A 17 5.48 -2.48 -3.95
N PRO A 18 4.38 -2.86 -4.61
CA PRO A 18 3.49 -1.88 -5.21
C PRO A 18 2.66 -1.10 -4.18
N GLY A 19 2.28 0.12 -4.55
CA GLY A 19 1.16 0.81 -3.90
C GLY A 19 -0.18 0.13 -4.21
N GLY A 20 -1.29 0.85 -4.03
CA GLY A 20 -2.58 0.37 -4.53
C GLY A 20 -2.52 0.19 -6.05
N ILE A 21 -3.13 -0.86 -6.60
CA ILE A 21 -3.22 -1.04 -8.07
C ILE A 21 -4.68 -0.97 -8.48
N TYR A 22 -5.01 -0.10 -9.44
CA TYR A 22 -6.32 -0.09 -10.08
C TYR A 22 -6.50 -1.42 -10.84
N SER A 23 -7.31 -2.30 -10.27
CA SER A 23 -7.60 -3.62 -10.80
C SER A 23 -8.96 -4.10 -10.31
N GLU A 24 -9.48 -5.15 -10.95
CA GLU A 24 -10.73 -5.81 -10.54
C GLU A 24 -10.63 -6.57 -9.21
N PHE A 25 -9.44 -6.60 -8.58
CA PHE A 25 -9.25 -7.24 -7.29
C PHE A 25 -10.15 -6.62 -6.21
N ALA A 26 -10.15 -5.29 -6.07
CA ALA A 26 -10.95 -4.62 -5.05
C ALA A 26 -12.46 -4.81 -5.28
N ASN A 27 -12.91 -4.71 -6.54
CA ASN A 27 -14.30 -4.94 -6.90
C ASN A 27 -14.74 -6.36 -6.55
N SER A 28 -13.92 -7.36 -6.88
CA SER A 28 -14.20 -8.77 -6.59
C SER A 28 -14.31 -9.04 -5.09
N VAL A 29 -13.41 -8.44 -4.29
CA VAL A 29 -13.44 -8.56 -2.82
C VAL A 29 -14.69 -7.91 -2.25
N LEU A 30 -15.06 -6.71 -2.71
CA LEU A 30 -16.27 -6.02 -2.25
C LEU A 30 -17.55 -6.80 -2.57
N LEU A 31 -17.66 -7.33 -3.79
CA LEU A 31 -18.79 -8.17 -4.19
C LEU A 31 -18.91 -9.43 -3.34
N GLN A 32 -17.78 -10.07 -3.00
CA GLN A 32 -17.78 -11.25 -2.14
C GLN A 32 -18.19 -10.91 -0.70
N LEU A 33 -17.73 -9.78 -0.17
CA LEU A 33 -18.15 -9.31 1.16
C LEU A 33 -19.66 -9.04 1.22
N GLU A 34 -20.24 -8.52 0.13
CA GLU A 34 -21.68 -8.30 0.03
C GLU A 34 -22.46 -9.63 -0.09
N SER A 35 -21.91 -10.66 -0.76
CA SER A 35 -22.58 -11.95 -0.94
C SER A 35 -22.56 -12.87 0.28
N ASP A 36 -21.48 -12.81 1.08
CA ASP A 36 -21.22 -13.78 2.15
C ASP A 36 -21.84 -13.38 3.51
N GLY A 37 -22.64 -12.30 3.54
CA GLY A 37 -23.36 -11.87 4.74
C GLY A 37 -22.90 -10.54 5.37
N ALA A 38 -22.16 -9.72 4.62
CA ALA A 38 -21.67 -8.41 5.03
C ALA A 38 -20.77 -8.42 6.27
N ILE A 39 -20.24 -7.23 6.62
CA ILE A 39 -19.46 -6.98 7.84
C ILE A 39 -20.27 -7.47 9.04
N GLU A 40 -19.70 -8.38 9.83
CA GLU A 40 -20.34 -8.89 11.06
C GLU A 40 -20.86 -7.73 11.92
N GLU A 41 -22.08 -7.85 12.44
CA GLU A 41 -22.67 -6.85 13.35
C GLU A 41 -22.05 -7.00 14.74
N ASP A 42 -20.76 -6.69 14.84
CA ASP A 42 -19.95 -6.80 16.04
C ASP A 42 -19.36 -5.44 16.46
N ASP A 43 -18.49 -5.47 17.48
CA ASP A 43 -17.83 -4.29 18.03
C ASP A 43 -16.94 -3.54 17.00
N TYR A 44 -16.59 -4.17 15.88
CA TYR A 44 -15.75 -3.60 14.83
C TYR A 44 -16.55 -3.02 13.66
N GLN A 45 -17.86 -3.27 13.58
CA GLN A 45 -18.72 -2.82 12.48
C GLN A 45 -18.54 -1.32 12.18
N ALA A 46 -18.52 -0.48 13.23
CA ALA A 46 -18.34 0.96 13.08
C ALA A 46 -17.00 1.34 12.43
N VAL A 47 -15.91 0.66 12.82
CA VAL A 47 -14.56 0.90 12.27
C VAL A 47 -14.48 0.48 10.81
N PHE A 48 -15.09 -0.66 10.45
CA PHE A 48 -15.17 -1.11 9.06
C PHE A 48 -15.96 -0.13 8.19
N GLN A 49 -17.13 0.29 8.64
CA GLN A 49 -17.95 1.26 7.90
C GLN A 49 -17.22 2.59 7.69
N GLN A 50 -16.49 3.05 8.72
CA GLN A 50 -15.67 4.25 8.63
C GLN A 50 -14.52 4.10 7.62
N TYR A 51 -13.83 2.95 7.61
CA TYR A 51 -12.77 2.65 6.65
C TYR A 51 -13.29 2.63 5.19
N PHE A 52 -14.43 1.98 4.93
CA PHE A 52 -15.01 1.97 3.58
C PHE A 52 -15.51 3.35 3.16
N SER A 53 -16.10 4.11 4.08
CA SER A 53 -16.54 5.48 3.83
C SER A 53 -15.36 6.37 3.46
N SER A 54 -14.22 6.24 4.15
CA SER A 54 -13.02 7.03 3.86
C SER A 54 -12.45 6.71 2.48
N ILE A 55 -12.47 5.45 2.03
CA ILE A 55 -12.07 5.07 0.67
C ILE A 55 -12.97 5.73 -0.39
N ARG A 56 -14.29 5.70 -0.18
CA ARG A 56 -15.27 6.27 -1.13
C ARG A 56 -15.20 7.80 -1.25
N GLN A 57 -14.73 8.47 -0.20
CA GLN A 57 -14.65 9.94 -0.13
C GLN A 57 -13.33 10.52 -0.66
N ARG A 58 -12.35 9.68 -1.04
CA ARG A 58 -11.08 10.17 -1.58
C ARG A 58 -11.30 10.92 -2.89
N THR A 59 -10.66 12.07 -3.03
CA THR A 59 -10.65 12.78 -4.32
C THR A 59 -9.81 12.00 -5.35
N PRO A 60 -9.99 12.26 -6.66
CA PRO A 60 -9.14 11.66 -7.69
C PRO A 60 -7.65 11.92 -7.44
N GLU A 61 -7.29 13.12 -6.96
CA GLU A 61 -5.91 13.50 -6.65
C GLU A 61 -5.35 12.68 -5.48
N GLN A 62 -6.13 12.51 -4.40
CA GLN A 62 -5.74 11.67 -3.27
C GLN A 62 -5.59 10.21 -3.68
N THR A 63 -6.49 9.73 -4.54
CA THR A 63 -6.47 8.35 -5.03
C THR A 63 -5.26 8.13 -5.93
N ALA A 64 -4.93 9.07 -6.82
CA ALA A 64 -3.76 8.99 -7.70
C ALA A 64 -2.40 9.01 -6.97
N LYS A 65 -2.33 9.53 -5.74
CA LYS A 65 -1.11 9.44 -4.90
C LYS A 65 -0.89 8.05 -4.29
N ILE A 66 -1.97 7.31 -4.06
CA ILE A 66 -1.95 6.02 -3.36
C ILE A 66 -2.00 4.86 -4.35
N TYR A 67 -2.72 5.04 -5.46
CA TYR A 67 -2.98 4.02 -6.47
C TYR A 67 -2.21 4.27 -7.77
N GLN A 68 -1.87 3.18 -8.42
CA GLN A 68 -1.15 3.12 -9.68
C GLN A 68 -1.88 2.23 -10.68
N THR A 69 -1.66 2.45 -11.96
CA THR A 69 -2.08 1.49 -12.99
C THR A 69 -1.13 0.30 -13.04
N ALA A 70 -1.60 -0.82 -13.62
CA ALA A 70 -0.74 -1.98 -13.88
C ALA A 70 0.48 -1.60 -14.73
N ASP A 71 0.31 -0.71 -15.72
CA ASP A 71 1.39 -0.24 -16.59
C ASP A 71 2.47 0.54 -15.83
N GLN A 72 2.06 1.39 -14.87
CA GLN A 72 3.00 2.14 -14.03
C GLN A 72 3.85 1.18 -13.17
N VAL A 73 3.23 0.13 -12.62
CA VAL A 73 3.96 -0.89 -11.84
C VAL A 73 4.86 -1.72 -12.76
N ALA A 74 4.37 -2.13 -13.93
CA ALA A 74 5.14 -2.88 -14.92
C ALA A 74 6.38 -2.10 -15.38
N GLN A 75 6.28 -0.77 -15.52
CA GLN A 75 7.43 0.07 -15.85
C GLN A 75 8.52 0.00 -14.77
N VAL A 76 8.17 -0.09 -13.49
CA VAL A 76 9.14 -0.27 -12.41
C VAL A 76 9.80 -1.65 -12.47
N VAL A 77 9.03 -2.69 -12.82
CA VAL A 77 9.58 -4.05 -13.03
C VAL A 77 10.63 -4.04 -14.16
N VAL A 78 10.29 -3.46 -15.32
CA VAL A 78 11.22 -3.36 -16.46
C VAL A 78 12.50 -2.62 -16.08
N LYS A 79 12.37 -1.43 -15.45
CA LYS A 79 13.53 -0.67 -14.97
C LYS A 79 14.40 -1.44 -13.97
N THR A 80 13.78 -2.28 -13.14
CA THR A 80 14.49 -3.12 -12.17
C THR A 80 15.27 -4.23 -12.87
N ILE A 81 14.70 -4.84 -13.91
CA ILE A 81 15.36 -5.88 -14.72
C ILE A 81 16.53 -5.30 -15.51
N GLU A 82 16.40 -4.08 -16.02
CA GLU A 82 17.45 -3.38 -16.77
C GLU A 82 18.56 -2.79 -15.88
N ASN A 83 18.40 -2.81 -14.55
CA ASN A 83 19.41 -2.35 -13.63
C ASN A 83 20.49 -3.42 -13.44
N GLU A 84 21.76 -3.07 -13.72
CA GLU A 84 22.90 -3.98 -13.56
C GLU A 84 23.15 -4.39 -12.11
N ASP A 85 22.81 -3.52 -11.14
CA ASP A 85 22.86 -3.79 -9.70
C ASP A 85 21.51 -3.42 -9.06
N PRO A 86 20.49 -4.27 -9.22
CA PRO A 86 19.15 -3.97 -8.74
C PRO A 86 19.10 -4.09 -7.21
N PRO A 87 18.37 -3.20 -6.52
CA PRO A 87 18.27 -3.25 -5.07
C PRO A 87 17.47 -4.48 -4.62
N VAL A 88 17.62 -4.87 -3.35
CA VAL A 88 16.86 -5.99 -2.78
C VAL A 88 15.35 -5.71 -2.70
N ARG A 89 14.96 -4.43 -2.63
CA ARG A 89 13.56 -3.99 -2.58
C ARG A 89 13.38 -2.70 -3.37
N VAL A 90 12.24 -2.58 -4.05
CA VAL A 90 11.80 -1.37 -4.73
C VAL A 90 10.35 -1.11 -4.37
N ARG A 91 10.02 0.10 -3.91
CA ARG A 91 8.63 0.54 -3.80
C ARG A 91 8.24 1.29 -5.05
N THR A 92 7.03 1.06 -5.53
CA THR A 92 6.60 1.68 -6.79
C THR A 92 5.88 3.02 -6.60
N SER A 93 5.48 3.35 -5.36
CA SER A 93 4.72 4.56 -5.04
C SER A 93 5.46 5.46 -4.06
N GLU A 94 5.30 6.77 -4.25
CA GLU A 94 5.79 7.80 -3.32
C GLU A 94 5.19 7.61 -1.92
N TRP A 95 3.88 7.32 -1.86
CA TRP A 95 3.21 6.99 -0.60
C TRP A 95 3.88 5.81 0.14
N GLY A 96 4.28 4.77 -0.59
CA GLY A 96 4.99 3.63 -0.02
C GLY A 96 6.35 4.01 0.57
N GLU A 97 7.09 4.92 -0.08
CA GLU A 97 8.36 5.42 0.43
C GLU A 97 8.17 6.29 1.68
N GLU A 98 7.24 7.24 1.66
CA GLU A 98 6.90 8.08 2.82
C GLU A 98 6.44 7.23 4.01
N PHE A 99 5.59 6.24 3.75
CA PHE A 99 5.08 5.33 4.77
C PHE A 99 6.20 4.47 5.35
N CYS A 100 7.17 4.04 4.55
CA CYS A 100 8.30 3.28 5.08
C CYS A 100 9.28 4.15 5.87
N GLY A 101 9.50 5.41 5.47
CA GLY A 101 10.47 6.31 6.10
C GLY A 101 10.32 6.41 7.62
N PHE A 102 9.08 6.50 8.12
CA PHE A 102 8.84 6.52 9.58
C PHE A 102 9.35 5.26 10.29
N LYS A 103 9.11 4.08 9.71
CA LYS A 103 9.49 2.79 10.32
C LYS A 103 11.00 2.62 10.40
N THR A 104 11.73 3.13 9.41
CA THR A 104 13.15 2.86 9.26
C THR A 104 14.04 3.94 9.86
N GLU A 105 13.55 5.18 9.97
CA GLU A 105 14.41 6.33 10.32
C GLU A 105 14.00 7.06 11.60
N ALA A 106 12.71 7.13 11.94
CA ALA A 106 12.23 8.19 12.84
C ALA A 106 11.19 7.79 13.91
N ASP A 107 10.76 6.53 13.97
CA ASP A 107 9.71 6.07 14.88
C ASP A 107 9.97 4.66 15.48
N PRO A 108 10.93 4.52 16.42
CA PRO A 108 11.27 3.23 17.02
C PRO A 108 10.11 2.59 17.82
N THR A 109 9.08 3.38 18.18
CA THR A 109 7.90 2.91 18.90
C THR A 109 6.72 2.56 17.98
N GLY A 110 6.77 2.97 16.71
CA GLY A 110 5.65 2.87 15.77
C GLY A 110 4.47 3.81 16.07
N LYS A 111 4.56 4.71 17.05
CA LYS A 111 3.43 5.56 17.48
C LYS A 111 3.15 6.72 16.54
N LYS A 112 4.16 7.27 15.86
CA LYS A 112 3.96 8.31 14.85
C LYS A 112 3.26 7.74 13.62
N GLN A 113 3.70 6.57 13.16
CA GLN A 113 3.04 5.92 12.04
C GLN A 113 1.63 5.44 12.39
N GLN A 114 1.43 4.88 13.59
CA GLN A 114 0.08 4.53 14.06
C GLN A 114 -0.84 5.75 13.99
N LYS A 115 -0.39 6.89 14.51
CA LYS A 115 -1.15 8.14 14.47
C LYS A 115 -1.45 8.59 13.03
N MET A 116 -0.47 8.53 12.14
CA MET A 116 -0.66 8.84 10.72
C MET A 116 -1.76 7.99 10.08
N VAL A 117 -1.77 6.67 10.29
CA VAL A 117 -2.81 5.78 9.75
C VAL A 117 -4.18 6.12 10.31
N VAL A 118 -4.26 6.34 11.63
CA VAL A 118 -5.49 6.71 12.32
C VAL A 118 -6.06 8.01 11.75
N ASP A 119 -5.23 9.05 11.57
CA ASP A 119 -5.64 10.36 11.07
C ASP A 119 -5.98 10.36 9.56
N SER A 120 -5.39 9.45 8.76
CA SER A 120 -5.55 9.44 7.29
C SER A 120 -6.55 8.43 6.75
N MET A 121 -6.75 7.29 7.44
CA MET A 121 -7.57 6.17 6.95
C MET A 121 -8.83 5.92 7.78
N LEU A 122 -8.80 6.24 9.07
CA LEU A 122 -9.94 6.02 9.97
C LEU A 122 -10.67 7.34 10.24
N PHE A 123 -10.02 8.33 10.83
CA PHE A 123 -10.66 9.59 11.21
C PHE A 123 -10.36 10.70 10.19
N VAL A 124 -11.05 10.67 9.05
CA VAL A 124 -11.09 11.84 8.16
C VAL A 124 -11.72 12.99 8.96
N LYS A 125 -10.91 13.94 9.42
CA LYS A 125 -11.47 15.18 9.97
C LYS A 125 -12.30 15.84 8.89
N SER A 126 -13.58 16.08 9.17
CA SER A 126 -14.42 16.93 8.32
C SER A 126 -13.68 18.25 8.07
N PRO A 127 -13.65 18.77 6.83
CA PRO A 127 -13.09 20.08 6.59
C PRO A 127 -13.92 21.09 7.38
N THR A 128 -13.28 21.74 8.36
CA THR A 128 -13.78 22.95 9.01
C THR A 128 -13.66 24.13 8.06
#